data_AF-A0A1P9X1K7-F1
#
_entry.id   AF-A0A1P9X1K7-F1
#
_cell.length_a   1.000
_cell.length_b   1.000
_cell.length_c   1.000
_cell.angle_alpha   90.00
_cell.angle_beta   90.00
_cell.angle_gamma   90.00
#
_symmetry.space_group_name_H-M   'P 1'
#
loop_
_entity.id
_entity.type
_entity.pdbx_description
1 polymer ?
#
loop_
_entity_poly.entity_id
_entity_poly.type
_entity_poly.pdbx_seq_one_letter_code
_entity_poly.pdbx_strand_id
1 'polypeptide(L)'
;MIYDTNLLIYHIREHSLPPVKTVIPFVTVGELEAFALKTDWGTQKVKFMRYLLERYPVADMERDIASVYATVDAFSQGKLQIAPLGTSARNMGKNDIWIAATAMYLDMELHTTNNDFDHLPTLGLRLVKH
;
A
#
# COMPACT_ATOMS: atom_id res chain seq x y z
N MET A 1 8.89 -6.80 3.24
CA MET A 1 8.20 -5.54 3.60
C MET A 1 7.40 -5.04 2.42
N ILE A 2 6.24 -4.46 2.66
CA ILE A 2 5.43 -3.75 1.66
C ILE A 2 5.63 -2.26 1.90
N TYR A 3 5.86 -1.52 0.82
CA TYR A 3 5.96 -0.05 0.86
C TYR A 3 4.69 0.50 0.25
N ASP A 4 4.10 1.52 0.89
CA ASP A 4 3.00 2.25 0.27
C ASP A 4 3.45 2.95 -1.03
N THR A 5 2.47 3.39 -1.80
CA THR A 5 2.71 4.04 -3.09
C THR A 5 3.55 5.30 -2.94
N ASN A 6 3.38 6.06 -1.86
CA ASN A 6 4.13 7.30 -1.61
C ASN A 6 5.62 7.06 -1.40
N LEU A 7 6.01 6.04 -0.63
CA LEU A 7 7.41 5.67 -0.44
C LEU A 7 8.05 5.15 -1.74
N LEU A 8 7.32 4.40 -2.55
CA LEU A 8 7.85 3.97 -3.86
C LEU A 8 8.01 5.15 -4.83
N ILE A 9 7.07 6.11 -4.83
CA ILE A 9 7.21 7.37 -5.58
C ILE A 9 8.45 8.13 -5.12
N TYR A 10 8.71 8.22 -3.82
CA TYR A 10 9.92 8.84 -3.27
C TYR A 10 11.18 8.18 -3.83
N HIS A 11 11.29 6.85 -3.77
CA HIS A 11 12.42 6.12 -4.34
C HIS A 11 12.62 6.38 -5.83
N ILE A 12 11.54 6.42 -6.61
CA ILE A 12 11.61 6.73 -8.06
C ILE A 12 12.10 8.16 -8.30
N ARG A 13 11.67 9.15 -7.50
CA ARG A 13 12.12 10.54 -7.62
C ARG A 13 13.61 10.69 -7.31
N GLU A 14 14.06 10.01 -6.27
CA GLU A 14 15.47 10.00 -5.83
C GLU A 14 16.35 9.06 -6.65
N HIS A 15 15.81 8.38 -7.66
CA HIS A 15 16.52 7.36 -8.45
C HIS A 15 17.23 6.32 -7.56
N SER A 16 16.57 5.94 -6.47
CA SER A 16 17.06 4.98 -5.49
C SER A 16 16.16 3.75 -5.46
N LEU A 17 16.71 2.63 -4.99
CA LEU A 17 15.96 1.40 -4.84
C LEU A 17 15.43 1.27 -3.40
N PRO A 18 14.19 0.79 -3.21
CA PRO A 18 13.73 0.37 -1.89
C PRO A 18 14.55 -0.84 -1.40
N PRO A 19 14.42 -1.27 -0.13
CA PRO A 19 15.15 -2.43 0.38
C PRO A 19 14.91 -3.70 -0.43
N VAL A 20 15.91 -4.58 -0.49
CA VAL A 20 15.90 -5.79 -1.34
C VAL A 20 14.71 -6.73 -1.06
N LYS A 21 14.20 -6.76 0.18
CA LYS A 21 13.07 -7.60 0.59
C LYS A 21 11.69 -6.94 0.36
N THR A 22 11.61 -5.95 -0.53
CA THR A 22 10.36 -5.26 -0.86
C THR A 22 9.47 -6.13 -1.74
N VAL A 23 8.18 -6.16 -1.44
CA VAL A 23 7.11 -6.73 -2.28
C VAL A 23 6.15 -5.60 -2.64
N ILE A 24 5.73 -5.54 -3.90
CA ILE A 24 4.89 -4.47 -4.44
C ILE A 24 3.46 -4.99 -4.63
N PRO A 25 2.44 -4.46 -3.94
CA PRO A 25 1.05 -4.81 -4.23
C PRO A 25 0.70 -4.45 -5.68
N PHE A 26 -0.02 -5.32 -6.39
CA PHE A 26 -0.43 -5.06 -7.77
C PHE A 26 -1.18 -3.72 -7.92
N VAL A 27 -1.99 -3.34 -6.94
CA VAL A 27 -2.70 -2.04 -6.94
C VAL A 27 -1.74 -0.84 -7.00
N THR A 28 -0.58 -0.94 -6.33
CA THR A 28 0.45 0.11 -6.36
C THR A 28 1.09 0.23 -7.75
N VAL A 29 1.18 -0.87 -8.52
CA VAL A 29 1.61 -0.81 -9.93
C VAL A 29 0.69 0.12 -10.72
N GLY A 30 -0.63 -0.10 -10.62
CA GLY A 30 -1.62 0.75 -11.28
C GLY A 30 -1.55 2.22 -10.83
N GLU A 31 -1.32 2.46 -9.53
CA GLU A 31 -1.16 3.83 -9.03
C GLU A 31 0.10 4.51 -9.57
N LEU A 32 1.23 3.82 -9.63
CA LEU A 32 2.48 4.35 -10.17
C LEU A 32 2.34 4.70 -11.65
N GLU A 33 1.73 3.83 -12.46
CA GLU A 33 1.45 4.11 -13.88
C GLU A 33 0.54 5.33 -14.04
N ALA A 34 -0.55 5.38 -13.29
CA ALA A 34 -1.47 6.50 -13.32
C ALA A 34 -0.80 7.81 -12.88
N PHE A 35 0.05 7.75 -11.86
CA PHE A 35 0.79 8.91 -11.36
C PHE A 35 1.81 9.41 -12.39
N ALA A 36 2.54 8.50 -13.05
CA ALA A 36 3.49 8.83 -14.10
C ALA A 36 2.81 9.56 -15.26
N LEU A 37 1.63 9.08 -15.69
CA LEU A 37 0.82 9.72 -16.73
C LEU A 37 0.27 11.08 -16.31
N LYS A 38 -0.26 11.20 -15.09
CA LYS A 38 -0.86 12.45 -14.58
C LYS A 38 0.17 13.56 -14.36
N THR A 39 1.41 13.20 -14.05
CA THR A 39 2.46 14.16 -13.69
C THR A 39 3.49 14.40 -14.78
N ASP A 40 3.24 13.86 -15.99
CA ASP A 40 4.15 13.94 -17.15
C ASP A 40 5.59 13.58 -16.78
N TRP A 41 5.77 12.41 -16.15
CA TRP A 41 7.11 11.94 -15.82
C TRP A 41 7.94 11.77 -17.10
N GLY A 42 9.06 12.50 -17.15
CA GLY A 42 10.05 12.36 -18.21
C GLY A 42 10.58 10.92 -18.30
N THR A 43 11.14 10.61 -19.48
CA THR A 43 11.58 9.26 -19.86
C THR A 43 12.50 8.59 -18.85
N GLN A 44 13.34 9.35 -18.15
CA GLN A 44 14.25 8.83 -17.12
C GLN A 44 13.48 8.22 -15.93
N LYS A 45 12.49 8.93 -15.38
CA LYS A 45 11.69 8.46 -14.24
C LYS A 45 10.82 7.27 -14.63
N VAL A 46 10.23 7.31 -15.83
CA VAL A 46 9.42 6.20 -16.35
C VAL A 46 10.29 4.95 -16.52
N LYS A 47 11.48 5.07 -17.12
CA LYS A 47 12.42 3.94 -17.24
C LYS A 47 12.82 3.37 -15.87
N PHE A 48 13.08 4.23 -14.89
CA PHE A 48 13.44 3.80 -13.55
C PHE A 48 12.27 3.10 -12.83
N MET A 49 11.05 3.64 -12.96
CA MET A 49 9.83 3.00 -12.45
C MET A 49 9.66 1.59 -13.05
N ARG A 50 9.81 1.43 -14.37
CA ARG A 50 9.71 0.12 -15.03
C ARG A 50 10.78 -0.84 -14.54
N TYR A 51 12.03 -0.38 -14.45
CA TYR A 51 13.13 -1.17 -13.88
C TYR A 51 12.85 -1.63 -12.45
N LEU A 52 12.29 -0.75 -11.60
CA LEU A 52 11.91 -1.08 -10.23
C LEU A 52 10.81 -2.16 -10.23
N LEU A 53 9.76 -2.00 -11.05
CA LEU A 53 8.65 -2.95 -11.16
C LEU A 53 9.08 -4.33 -11.68
N GLU A 54 10.07 -4.38 -12.59
CA GLU A 54 10.65 -5.63 -13.09
C GLU A 54 11.57 -6.31 -12.06
N ARG A 55 12.17 -5.54 -11.15
CA ARG A 55 13.15 -6.01 -10.18
C ARG A 55 12.51 -6.65 -8.94
N TYR A 56 11.38 -6.14 -8.48
CA TYR A 56 10.74 -6.57 -7.24
C TYR A 56 9.56 -7.50 -7.51
N PRO A 57 9.31 -8.50 -6.64
CA PRO A 57 8.11 -9.32 -6.74
C PRO A 57 6.86 -8.44 -6.59
N VAL A 58 5.94 -8.61 -7.54
CA VAL A 58 4.60 -8.03 -7.47
C VAL A 58 3.66 -9.06 -6.85
N ALA A 59 2.96 -8.67 -5.78
CA ALA A 59 1.91 -9.49 -5.19
C ALA A 59 0.61 -9.28 -5.97
N ASP A 60 0.21 -10.31 -6.71
CA ASP A 60 -1.04 -10.33 -7.46
C ASP A 60 -2.28 -10.39 -6.56
N MET A 61 -3.43 -10.09 -7.15
CA MET A 61 -4.72 -10.09 -6.45
C MET A 61 -5.28 -11.52 -6.35
N GLU A 62 -5.30 -12.06 -5.14
CA GLU A 62 -5.98 -13.32 -4.84
C GLU A 62 -7.40 -13.05 -4.32
N ARG A 63 -8.32 -14.00 -4.58
CA ARG A 63 -9.72 -13.92 -4.13
C ARG A 63 -9.82 -13.75 -2.61
N ASP A 64 -8.92 -14.41 -1.87
CA ASP A 64 -8.98 -14.47 -0.42
C ASP A 64 -8.62 -13.12 0.24
N ILE A 65 -7.85 -12.26 -0.45
CA ILE A 65 -7.55 -10.88 -0.02
C ILE A 65 -8.83 -10.05 0.10
N ALA A 66 -9.88 -10.34 -0.67
CA ALA A 66 -11.14 -9.58 -0.63
C ALA A 66 -11.81 -9.61 0.75
N SER A 67 -11.67 -10.72 1.48
CA SER A 67 -12.20 -10.84 2.85
C SER A 67 -11.44 -9.93 3.84
N VAL A 68 -10.12 -9.84 3.67
CA VAL A 68 -9.25 -8.95 4.46
C VAL A 68 -9.58 -7.49 4.13
N TYR A 69 -9.70 -7.15 2.85
CA TYR A 69 -10.12 -5.82 2.39
C TYR A 69 -11.45 -5.39 3.01
N ALA A 70 -12.47 -6.25 2.96
CA ALA A 70 -13.78 -5.93 3.51
C ALA A 70 -13.72 -5.68 5.03
N THR A 71 -12.87 -6.44 5.72
CA THR A 71 -12.63 -6.27 7.16
C THR A 71 -11.95 -4.93 7.45
N VAL A 72 -10.91 -4.57 6.69
CA VAL A 72 -10.22 -3.28 6.84
C VAL A 72 -11.18 -2.12 6.54
N ASP A 73 -11.95 -2.15 5.44
CA ASP A 73 -12.90 -1.08 5.10
C ASP A 73 -14.00 -0.93 6.18
N ALA A 74 -14.60 -2.04 6.61
CA ALA A 74 -15.63 -2.02 7.66
C ALA A 74 -15.08 -1.53 9.00
N PHE A 75 -13.85 -1.93 9.37
CA PHE A 75 -13.17 -1.47 10.57
C PHE A 75 -12.88 0.03 10.51
N SER A 76 -12.25 0.50 9.41
CA SER A 76 -11.95 1.91 9.18
C SER A 76 -13.20 2.79 9.19
N GLN A 77 -14.33 2.28 8.71
CA GLN A 77 -15.61 2.99 8.74
C GLN A 77 -16.33 2.93 10.10
N GLY A 78 -15.77 2.25 11.10
CA GLY A 78 -16.38 2.06 12.42
C GLY A 78 -17.63 1.17 12.40
N LYS A 79 -17.78 0.33 11.38
CA LYS A 79 -18.95 -0.53 11.14
C LYS A 79 -18.70 -2.00 11.46
N LEU A 80 -17.47 -2.37 11.80
CA LEU A 80 -17.12 -3.73 12.19
C LEU A 80 -17.52 -3.99 13.65
N GLN A 81 -18.61 -4.72 13.85
CA GLN A 81 -19.21 -4.97 15.18
C GLN A 81 -18.27 -5.70 16.14
N ILE A 82 -17.49 -6.65 15.62
CA ILE A 82 -16.58 -7.49 16.42
C ILE A 82 -15.30 -6.76 16.86
N ALA A 83 -15.01 -5.61 16.25
CA ALA A 83 -13.82 -4.80 16.54
C ALA A 83 -14.18 -3.32 16.35
N PRO A 84 -14.78 -2.66 17.36
CA PRO A 84 -15.14 -1.26 17.25
C PRO A 84 -13.88 -0.38 17.17
N LEU A 85 -13.90 0.59 16.25
CA LEU A 85 -12.78 1.51 16.02
C LEU A 85 -12.48 2.44 17.21
N GLY A 86 -13.48 2.72 18.05
CA GLY A 86 -13.35 3.60 19.23
C GLY A 86 -13.21 5.10 18.91
N THR A 87 -13.17 5.48 17.63
CA THR A 87 -13.13 6.87 17.15
C THR A 87 -14.17 7.12 16.06
N SER A 88 -14.22 8.35 15.52
CA SER A 88 -14.92 8.62 14.27
C SER A 88 -14.37 7.76 13.12
N ALA A 89 -15.19 7.54 12.09
CA ALA A 89 -14.77 6.86 10.87
C ALA A 89 -13.49 7.48 10.29
N ARG A 90 -12.62 6.60 9.77
CA ARG A 90 -11.39 6.92 9.05
C ARG A 90 -11.61 6.62 7.58
N ASN A 91 -11.72 7.67 6.77
CA ASN A 91 -11.78 7.52 5.33
C ASN A 91 -10.38 7.17 4.81
N MET A 92 -10.30 6.12 3.99
CA MET A 92 -9.06 5.69 3.36
C MET A 92 -9.22 5.68 1.85
N GLY A 93 -8.13 5.92 1.12
CA GLY A 93 -8.08 5.66 -0.32
C GLY A 93 -8.38 4.19 -0.59
N LYS A 94 -9.13 3.90 -1.67
CA LYS A 94 -9.49 2.50 -1.99
C LYS A 94 -8.27 1.63 -2.28
N ASN A 95 -7.22 2.22 -2.84
CA ASN A 95 -5.95 1.53 -3.03
C ASN A 95 -5.18 1.34 -1.71
N ASP A 96 -5.24 2.30 -0.78
CA ASP A 96 -4.64 2.15 0.55
C ASP A 96 -5.24 0.96 1.31
N ILE A 97 -6.55 0.76 1.21
CA ILE A 97 -7.22 -0.41 1.81
C ILE A 97 -6.69 -1.71 1.18
N TRP A 98 -6.50 -1.76 -0.15
CA TRP A 98 -5.90 -2.92 -0.80
C TRP A 98 -4.45 -3.15 -0.41
N ILE A 99 -3.65 -2.09 -0.26
CA ILE A 99 -2.26 -2.17 0.21
C ILE A 99 -2.21 -2.74 1.64
N ALA A 100 -3.04 -2.22 2.54
CA ALA A 100 -3.14 -2.73 3.90
C ALA A 100 -3.62 -4.20 3.94
N ALA A 101 -4.64 -4.54 3.15
CA ALA A 101 -5.15 -5.89 3.05
C ALA A 101 -4.11 -6.87 2.51
N THR A 102 -3.33 -6.46 1.51
CA THR A 102 -2.22 -7.26 0.95
C THR A 102 -1.14 -7.50 2.01
N ALA A 103 -0.77 -6.47 2.78
CA ALA A 103 0.20 -6.59 3.86
C ALA A 103 -0.27 -7.55 4.96
N MET A 104 -1.54 -7.45 5.37
CA MET A 104 -2.12 -8.35 6.36
C MET A 104 -2.25 -9.78 5.84
N TYR A 105 -2.67 -9.98 4.59
CA TYR A 105 -2.84 -11.30 3.99
C TYR A 105 -1.51 -12.06 3.86
N LEU A 106 -0.45 -11.37 3.45
CA LEU A 106 0.89 -11.97 3.32
C LEU A 106 1.65 -12.04 4.65
N ASP A 107 1.06 -11.59 5.75
CA ASP A 107 1.72 -11.34 7.03
C ASP A 107 3.05 -10.61 6.84
N MET A 108 3.00 -9.39 6.30
CA MET A 108 4.14 -8.54 6.03
C MET A 108 4.00 -7.17 6.68
N GLU A 109 5.14 -6.56 7.01
CA GLU A 109 5.17 -5.17 7.47
C GLU A 109 4.75 -4.21 6.36
N LEU A 110 3.86 -3.26 6.67
CA LEU A 110 3.56 -2.11 5.82
C LEU A 110 4.37 -0.90 6.28
N HIS A 111 5.16 -0.35 5.37
CA HIS A 111 5.97 0.84 5.57
C HIS A 111 5.27 2.02 4.90
N THR A 112 5.12 3.13 5.62
CA THR A 112 4.45 4.34 5.13
C THR A 112 4.89 5.59 5.91
N THR A 113 4.75 6.76 5.29
CA THR A 113 4.81 8.07 5.96
C THR A 113 3.41 8.64 6.23
N ASN A 114 2.35 8.03 5.69
CA ASN A 114 0.98 8.50 5.78
C ASN A 114 0.30 8.03 7.07
N ASN A 115 -0.53 8.89 7.66
CA ASN A 115 -1.29 8.61 8.88
C ASN A 115 -2.59 7.84 8.63
N ASP A 116 -2.96 7.63 7.37
CA ASP A 116 -4.19 6.91 6.99
C ASP A 116 -4.24 5.45 7.47
N PHE A 117 -3.08 4.88 7.83
CA PHE A 117 -2.94 3.51 8.32
C PHE A 117 -2.87 3.40 9.86
N ASP A 118 -2.79 4.53 10.59
CA ASP A 118 -2.41 4.56 12.00
C ASP A 118 -3.38 3.82 12.93
N HIS A 119 -4.64 3.64 12.52
CA HIS A 119 -5.63 2.88 13.30
C HIS A 119 -5.60 1.38 13.01
N LEU A 120 -4.97 0.92 11.94
CA LEU A 120 -4.98 -0.49 11.54
C LEU A 120 -4.12 -1.46 12.38
N PRO A 121 -3.12 -1.04 13.18
CA PRO A 121 -2.42 -1.94 14.09
C PRO A 121 -3.35 -2.64 15.09
N THR A 122 -4.47 -2.02 15.47
CA THR A 122 -5.47 -2.67 16.34
C THR A 122 -6.20 -3.82 15.66
N LEU A 123 -6.19 -3.85 14.31
CA LEU A 123 -6.72 -4.93 13.49
C LEU A 123 -5.64 -5.97 13.13
N GLY A 124 -4.40 -5.78 13.60
CA GLY A 124 -3.28 -6.70 13.38
C GLY A 124 -2.33 -6.31 12.25
N LEU A 125 -2.48 -5.12 11.65
CA LEU A 125 -1.51 -4.63 10.66
C LEU A 125 -0.15 -4.36 11.33
N ARG A 126 0.92 -4.98 10.81
CA ARG A 126 2.30 -4.68 11.24
C ARG A 126 2.78 -3.39 10.56
N LEU A 127 2.53 -2.25 11.19
CA LEU A 127 2.81 -0.93 10.62
C LEU A 127 4.20 -0.38 11.06
N VAL A 128 4.97 0.14 10.10
CA VAL A 128 6.26 0.81 10.32
C VAL A 128 6.20 2.24 9.75
N LYS A 129 6.40 3.24 10.61
CA LYS A 129 6.38 4.67 10.24
C LYS A 129 7.79 5.19 9.94
N HIS A 130 7.91 6.06 8.92
CA HIS A 130 9.13 6.74 8.50
C HIS A 130 8.99 8.26 8.60
#